data_AF-A0A158M0Z5-F1
#
_entry.id   AF-A0A158M0Z5-F1
#
_cell.length_a   1.000
_cell.length_b   1.000
_cell.length_c   1.000
_cell.angle_alpha   90.00
_cell.angle_beta   90.00
_cell.angle_gamma   90.00
#
_symmetry.space_group_name_H-M   'P 1'
#
loop_
_entity.id
_entity.type
_entity.pdbx_description
1 polymer ?
#
loop_
_entity_poly.entity_id
_entity_poly.type
_entity_poly.pdbx_seq_one_letter_code
_entity_poly.pdbx_strand_id
1 'polypeptide(L)'
;MKRSFLFLQGVCSPFFARMGMRLRALGHEVVKVNFTVGDTVYWQKDGAVAYRSGMPALSAFYSELFASRSITDVMLFGDCRPVHRPAVLLARSKGVRVHVFDEGYFRPYWVTMEQGGVNAHSSLPRDPQWYCDAARKVPRYGNGLPFASPFWQRAAHDVGYNVWAGLNPLLYPGYCSHVPHNPLAEYLSYARRGWRVYRRRGADARTIASVVAVSERQPFFLFPLQLGSDAQIRWHSPFEDMRHALGHVMRSFVRHAPVRTALVIKNHPLDPGFVDYRAYTRRLAVEYGLQDRVHYLESGHLPTLLSHATGVVTINSTVGGSSLAHGCPTIALAPAIYSLPGLTFQHGLDCFWTEYSVPEDALFHAFRNVVIHATQINGGFYCQRGIDMAVENALPRLSQPWARLDPVLGALERQSELASS
;
A
#
# COMPACT_ATOMS: atom_id res chain seq x y z
N MET A 1 9.16 29.26 -11.53
CA MET A 1 7.83 29.46 -12.15
C MET A 1 6.74 29.13 -11.13
N LYS A 2 5.74 30.00 -10.97
CA LYS A 2 4.57 29.73 -10.13
C LYS A 2 3.79 28.52 -10.71
N ARG A 3 3.27 27.66 -9.83
CA ARG A 3 2.55 26.42 -10.17
C ARG A 3 1.24 26.39 -9.40
N SER A 4 0.28 25.62 -9.90
CA SER A 4 -1.04 25.48 -9.30
C SER A 4 -1.30 24.02 -8.95
N PHE A 5 -1.38 23.74 -7.65
CA PHE A 5 -1.52 22.41 -7.08
C PHE A 5 -2.96 22.16 -6.64
N LEU A 6 -3.61 21.17 -7.25
CA LEU A 6 -4.91 20.66 -6.86
C LEU A 6 -4.76 19.49 -5.88
N PHE A 7 -5.20 19.66 -4.65
CA PHE A 7 -5.30 18.61 -3.65
C PHE A 7 -6.68 17.95 -3.73
N LEU A 8 -6.68 16.63 -3.88
CA LEU A 8 -7.87 15.79 -3.76
C LEU A 8 -7.93 15.16 -2.36
N GLN A 9 -8.66 14.06 -2.22
CA GLN A 9 -8.79 13.37 -0.94
C GLN A 9 -7.43 12.82 -0.50
N GLY A 10 -7.07 13.12 0.75
CA GLY A 10 -5.80 12.71 1.35
C GLY A 10 -5.90 11.48 2.22
N VAL A 11 -4.78 11.15 2.86
CA VAL A 11 -4.77 10.33 4.07
C VAL A 11 -5.58 11.03 5.16
N CYS A 12 -6.23 10.27 6.05
CA CYS A 12 -6.92 10.81 7.23
C CYS A 12 -5.89 11.35 8.23
N SER A 13 -5.26 12.48 7.91
CA SER A 13 -4.28 13.18 8.76
C SER A 13 -4.04 14.61 8.28
N PRO A 14 -3.39 15.48 9.08
CA PRO A 14 -3.10 16.87 8.70
C PRO A 14 -2.03 17.02 7.60
N PHE A 15 -1.47 15.93 7.07
CA PHE A 15 -0.34 15.96 6.14
C PHE A 15 -0.57 16.86 4.92
N PHE A 16 -1.70 16.73 4.21
CA PHE A 16 -2.00 17.55 3.04
C PHE A 16 -2.22 19.02 3.39
N ALA A 17 -2.82 19.33 4.55
CA ALA A 17 -2.96 20.71 5.00
C ALA A 17 -1.60 21.38 5.24
N ARG A 18 -0.63 20.62 5.79
CA ARG A 18 0.74 21.10 5.97
C ARG A 18 1.49 21.28 4.67
N MET A 19 1.39 20.30 3.77
CA MET A 19 1.96 20.40 2.43
C MET A 19 1.43 21.63 1.69
N GLY A 20 0.10 21.84 1.70
CA GLY A 20 -0.53 23.00 1.08
C GLY A 20 -0.07 24.33 1.67
N MET A 21 0.12 24.41 2.99
CA MET A 21 0.68 25.59 3.65
C MET A 21 2.10 25.89 3.17
N ARG A 22 2.96 24.87 3.09
CA ARG A 22 4.35 25.05 2.63
C ARG A 22 4.42 25.45 1.15
N LEU A 23 3.60 24.87 0.30
CA LEU A 23 3.53 25.27 -1.12
C LEU A 23 3.04 26.71 -1.29
N ARG A 24 2.05 27.15 -0.50
CA ARG A 24 1.62 28.56 -0.49
C ARG A 24 2.73 29.51 -0.03
N ALA A 25 3.47 29.12 1.01
CA ALA A 25 4.62 29.90 1.50
C ALA A 25 5.73 30.02 0.43
N LEU A 26 5.85 29.05 -0.47
CA LEU A 26 6.74 29.09 -1.64
C LEU A 26 6.15 29.86 -2.84
N GLY A 27 4.98 30.50 -2.69
CA GLY A 27 4.33 31.31 -3.72
C GLY A 27 3.51 30.53 -4.74
N HIS A 28 3.30 29.23 -4.54
CA HIS A 28 2.44 28.42 -5.41
C HIS A 28 0.95 28.63 -5.10
N GLU A 29 0.11 28.45 -6.11
CA GLU A 29 -1.33 28.36 -5.92
C GLU A 29 -1.70 26.96 -5.41
N VAL A 30 -2.62 26.90 -4.46
CA VAL A 30 -3.07 25.65 -3.84
C VAL A 30 -4.59 25.67 -3.77
N VAL A 31 -5.20 24.75 -4.49
CA VAL A 31 -6.64 24.49 -4.55
C VAL A 31 -6.92 23.17 -3.86
N LYS A 32 -7.88 23.12 -2.95
CA LYS A 32 -8.32 21.87 -2.32
C LYS A 32 -9.74 21.55 -2.76
N VAL A 33 -10.03 20.31 -3.12
CA VAL A 33 -11.42 19.84 -3.27
C VAL A 33 -11.78 18.94 -2.09
N ASN A 34 -12.82 19.32 -1.35
CA ASN A 34 -13.37 18.53 -0.25
C ASN A 34 -14.51 17.67 -0.76
N PHE A 35 -14.43 16.37 -0.48
CA PHE A 35 -15.47 15.40 -0.81
C PHE A 35 -16.27 14.97 0.42
N THR A 36 -15.78 15.30 1.62
CA THR A 36 -16.38 14.93 2.90
C THR A 36 -16.27 16.07 3.92
N VAL A 37 -17.03 15.97 5.01
CA VAL A 37 -16.86 16.84 6.16
C VAL A 37 -15.48 16.63 6.81
N GLY A 38 -15.00 15.38 6.87
CA GLY A 38 -13.66 15.05 7.34
C GLY A 38 -12.56 15.79 6.56
N ASP A 39 -12.66 15.86 5.23
CA ASP A 39 -11.75 16.66 4.39
C ASP A 39 -11.77 18.14 4.80
N THR A 40 -12.95 18.68 5.09
CA THR A 40 -13.12 20.09 5.49
C THR A 40 -12.44 20.35 6.82
N VAL A 41 -12.68 19.48 7.81
CA VAL A 41 -12.12 19.59 9.16
C VAL A 41 -10.61 19.41 9.15
N TYR A 42 -10.07 18.48 8.36
CA TYR A 42 -8.62 18.25 8.32
C TYR A 42 -7.88 19.25 7.44
N TRP A 43 -8.56 19.87 6.48
CA TRP A 43 -7.99 20.96 5.72
C TRP A 43 -7.88 22.22 6.56
N GLN A 44 -8.97 22.70 7.18
CA GLN A 44 -8.98 23.84 8.10
C GLN A 44 -8.27 25.11 7.56
N LYS A 45 -8.21 25.29 6.24
CA LYS A 45 -7.59 26.43 5.54
C LYS A 45 -8.49 26.99 4.45
N ASP A 46 -8.24 28.23 4.07
CA ASP A 46 -8.93 28.88 2.97
C ASP A 46 -8.61 28.23 1.61
N GLY A 47 -9.43 28.55 0.61
CA GLY A 47 -9.24 28.11 -0.78
C GLY A 47 -9.65 26.66 -1.06
N ALA A 48 -10.52 26.08 -0.22
CA ALA A 48 -11.15 24.79 -0.51
C ALA A 48 -12.48 24.96 -1.25
N VAL A 49 -12.71 24.10 -2.24
CA VAL A 49 -13.96 23.95 -2.98
C VAL A 49 -14.66 22.70 -2.48
N ALA A 50 -15.93 22.81 -2.06
CA ALA A 50 -16.73 21.66 -1.67
C ALA A 50 -17.37 21.04 -2.92
N TYR A 51 -17.07 19.77 -3.21
CA TYR A 51 -17.77 19.02 -4.26
C TYR A 51 -18.94 18.26 -3.66
N ARG A 52 -20.16 18.66 -4.02
CA ARG A 52 -21.41 18.11 -3.45
C ARG A 52 -22.29 17.37 -4.46
N SER A 53 -21.97 17.51 -5.74
CA SER A 53 -22.71 16.86 -6.84
C SER A 53 -22.40 15.36 -6.93
N GLY A 54 -23.22 14.60 -7.66
CA GLY A 54 -23.02 13.16 -7.82
C GLY A 54 -21.86 12.80 -8.76
N MET A 55 -21.30 11.61 -8.57
CA MET A 55 -20.16 11.08 -9.34
C MET A 55 -20.20 11.29 -10.87
N PRO A 56 -21.35 11.19 -11.58
CA PRO A 56 -21.40 11.43 -13.03
C PRO A 56 -20.98 12.84 -13.45
N ALA A 57 -21.18 13.85 -12.58
CA ALA A 57 -20.80 15.24 -12.87
C ALA A 57 -19.31 15.54 -12.62
N LEU A 58 -18.57 14.58 -12.06
CA LEU A 58 -17.22 14.82 -11.53
C LEU A 58 -16.20 15.14 -12.65
N SER A 59 -16.33 14.49 -13.82
CA SER A 59 -15.46 14.75 -14.96
C SER A 59 -15.61 16.16 -15.52
N ALA A 60 -16.84 16.67 -15.60
CA ALA A 60 -17.12 18.04 -16.04
C ALA A 60 -16.56 19.06 -15.03
N PHE A 61 -16.80 18.82 -13.73
CA PHE A 61 -16.26 19.63 -12.64
C PHE A 61 -14.72 19.75 -12.70
N TYR A 62 -14.01 18.62 -12.88
CA TYR A 62 -12.55 18.68 -12.99
C TYR A 62 -12.08 19.40 -14.26
N SER A 63 -12.79 19.26 -15.38
CA SER A 63 -12.45 19.95 -16.63
C SER A 63 -12.51 21.47 -16.47
N GLU A 64 -13.58 21.97 -15.83
CA GLU A 64 -13.73 23.38 -15.50
C GLU A 64 -12.69 23.85 -14.48
N LEU A 65 -12.45 23.05 -13.43
CA LEU A 65 -11.49 23.41 -12.37
C LEU A 65 -10.06 23.49 -12.90
N PHE A 66 -9.65 22.55 -13.76
CA PHE A 66 -8.31 22.53 -14.37
C PHE A 66 -8.09 23.78 -15.23
N ALA A 67 -9.09 24.19 -16.01
CA ALA A 67 -9.03 25.38 -16.84
C ALA A 67 -9.04 26.67 -16.01
N SER A 68 -10.03 26.83 -15.12
CA SER A 68 -10.23 28.07 -14.35
C SER A 68 -9.10 28.38 -13.37
N ARG A 69 -8.41 27.35 -12.86
CA ARG A 69 -7.29 27.49 -11.89
C ARG A 69 -5.93 27.19 -12.47
N SER A 70 -5.84 26.98 -13.79
CA SER A 70 -4.60 26.66 -14.50
C SER A 70 -3.79 25.55 -13.80
N ILE A 71 -4.47 24.46 -13.43
CA ILE A 71 -3.88 23.38 -12.61
C ILE A 71 -2.71 22.74 -13.35
N THR A 72 -1.53 22.75 -12.73
CA THR A 72 -0.30 22.13 -13.26
C THR A 72 0.02 20.80 -12.60
N ASP A 73 -0.54 20.57 -11.41
CA ASP A 73 -0.23 19.44 -10.54
C ASP A 73 -1.46 18.98 -9.76
N VAL A 74 -1.65 17.67 -9.66
CA VAL A 74 -2.68 17.04 -8.83
C VAL A 74 -1.99 16.24 -7.72
N MET A 75 -2.45 16.40 -6.48
CA MET A 75 -2.00 15.64 -5.31
C MET A 75 -3.13 14.83 -4.75
N LEU A 76 -2.90 13.54 -4.53
CA LEU A 76 -3.93 12.62 -4.06
C LEU A 76 -3.31 11.49 -3.25
N PHE A 77 -4.13 10.84 -2.40
CA PHE A 77 -3.71 9.65 -1.66
C PHE A 77 -4.40 8.39 -2.22
N GLY A 78 -3.62 7.49 -2.83
CA GLY A 78 -4.09 6.33 -3.57
C GLY A 78 -4.87 6.69 -4.84
N ASP A 79 -4.44 6.24 -6.00
CA ASP A 79 -4.96 6.64 -7.31
C ASP A 79 -6.25 5.92 -7.73
N CYS A 80 -6.68 4.90 -7.00
CA CYS A 80 -7.86 4.10 -7.34
C CYS A 80 -9.17 4.55 -6.66
N ARG A 81 -9.15 5.59 -5.82
CA ARG A 81 -10.39 6.08 -5.17
C ARG A 81 -11.37 6.58 -6.25
N PRO A 82 -12.69 6.36 -6.11
CA PRO A 82 -13.67 6.79 -7.11
C PRO A 82 -13.55 8.27 -7.46
N VAL A 83 -13.32 9.12 -6.46
CA VAL A 83 -13.16 10.58 -6.66
C VAL A 83 -11.83 10.96 -7.35
N HIS A 84 -10.80 10.10 -7.30
CA HIS A 84 -9.50 10.37 -7.91
C HIS A 84 -9.45 9.96 -9.38
N ARG A 85 -10.07 8.83 -9.74
CA ARG A 85 -9.95 8.24 -11.08
C ARG A 85 -10.24 9.21 -12.24
N PRO A 86 -11.34 9.99 -12.24
CA PRO A 86 -11.59 10.94 -13.32
C PRO A 86 -10.56 12.07 -13.40
N ALA A 87 -10.04 12.54 -12.26
CA ALA A 87 -8.99 13.56 -12.21
C ALA A 87 -7.67 13.05 -12.79
N VAL A 88 -7.29 11.81 -12.46
CA VAL A 88 -6.07 11.18 -12.98
C VAL A 88 -6.14 11.01 -14.49
N LEU A 89 -7.28 10.55 -15.02
CA LEU A 89 -7.49 10.40 -16.47
C LEU A 89 -7.40 11.74 -17.19
N LEU A 90 -8.08 12.77 -16.68
CA LEU A 90 -8.03 14.12 -17.24
C LEU A 90 -6.62 14.74 -17.16
N ALA A 91 -5.92 14.51 -16.05
CA ALA A 91 -4.57 15.02 -15.89
C ALA A 91 -3.60 14.44 -16.92
N ARG A 92 -3.70 13.12 -17.16
CA ARG A 92 -2.91 12.44 -18.20
C ARG A 92 -3.18 13.02 -19.60
N SER A 93 -4.43 13.28 -19.97
CA SER A 93 -4.76 13.83 -21.30
C SER A 93 -4.34 15.29 -21.49
N LYS A 94 -4.12 16.04 -20.40
CA LYS A 94 -3.71 17.45 -20.43
C LYS A 94 -2.23 17.69 -20.08
N GLY A 95 -1.44 16.64 -19.89
CA GLY A 95 -0.04 16.77 -19.47
C GLY A 95 0.15 17.35 -18.05
N VAL A 96 -0.90 17.28 -17.22
CA VAL A 96 -0.86 17.71 -15.81
C VAL A 96 -0.21 16.60 -14.98
N ARG A 97 0.74 16.97 -14.12
CA ARG A 97 1.46 16.00 -13.29
C ARG A 97 0.55 15.50 -12.17
N VAL A 98 0.58 14.20 -11.91
CA VAL A 98 -0.17 13.58 -10.81
C VAL A 98 0.84 13.04 -9.80
N HIS A 99 0.80 13.55 -8.57
CA HIS A 99 1.61 13.08 -7.45
C HIS A 99 0.73 12.22 -6.54
N VAL A 100 1.03 10.94 -6.51
CA VAL A 100 0.26 9.94 -5.78
C VAL A 100 1.01 9.58 -4.51
N PHE A 101 0.42 9.91 -3.37
CA PHE A 101 0.89 9.48 -2.07
C PHE A 101 0.24 8.16 -1.68
N ASP A 102 1.00 7.31 -1.02
CA ASP A 102 0.49 6.10 -0.38
C ASP A 102 1.35 5.80 0.85
N GLU A 103 0.93 4.82 1.63
CA GLU A 103 1.79 4.24 2.65
C GLU A 103 3.11 3.73 2.03
N GLY A 104 4.18 3.75 2.81
CA GLY A 104 5.50 3.35 2.32
C GLY A 104 5.55 1.88 1.89
N TYR A 105 6.27 1.63 0.79
CA TYR A 105 6.67 0.27 0.40
C TYR A 105 7.63 -0.34 1.43
N PHE A 106 8.46 0.49 2.07
CA PHE A 106 9.37 0.08 3.13
C PHE A 106 9.07 0.82 4.43
N ARG A 107 8.37 0.16 5.35
CA ARG A 107 7.96 0.76 6.63
C ARG A 107 9.03 0.57 7.71
N PRO A 108 9.08 1.40 8.77
CA PRO A 108 8.07 2.40 9.16
C PRO A 108 8.40 3.86 8.82
N TYR A 109 9.61 4.15 8.33
CA TYR A 109 10.09 5.53 8.19
C TYR A 109 9.96 6.12 6.79
N TRP A 110 9.26 5.44 5.90
CA TRP A 110 9.06 5.90 4.54
C TRP A 110 7.59 5.98 4.20
N VAL A 111 7.25 6.97 3.38
CA VAL A 111 5.96 7.07 2.69
C VAL A 111 6.21 7.08 1.19
N THR A 112 5.25 6.58 0.41
CA THR A 112 5.37 6.55 -1.05
C THR A 112 4.90 7.87 -1.63
N MET A 113 5.64 8.41 -2.59
CA MET A 113 5.26 9.51 -3.45
C MET A 113 5.76 9.21 -4.87
N GLU A 114 4.86 8.86 -5.78
CA GLU A 114 5.16 8.58 -7.19
C GLU A 114 4.43 9.54 -8.13
N GLN A 115 5.04 9.81 -9.29
CA GLN A 115 4.33 10.49 -10.36
C GLN A 115 3.55 9.49 -11.22
N GLY A 116 2.27 9.77 -11.48
CA GLY A 116 1.40 9.04 -12.40
C GLY A 116 0.55 7.93 -11.78
N GLY A 117 1.11 7.12 -10.88
CA GLY A 117 0.44 5.99 -10.22
C GLY A 117 1.34 5.27 -9.22
N VAL A 118 0.74 4.49 -8.31
CA VAL A 118 1.45 3.65 -7.31
C VAL A 118 1.05 2.19 -7.45
N ASN A 119 1.77 1.30 -6.78
CA ASN A 119 1.52 -0.14 -6.75
C ASN A 119 1.47 -0.73 -8.18
N ALA A 120 0.35 -1.34 -8.57
CA ALA A 120 0.15 -1.89 -9.91
C ALA A 120 0.23 -0.83 -11.04
N HIS A 121 0.02 0.46 -10.74
CA HIS A 121 0.19 1.57 -11.67
C HIS A 121 1.55 2.28 -11.55
N SER A 122 2.48 1.74 -10.74
CA SER A 122 3.83 2.28 -10.66
C SER A 122 4.55 2.17 -12.02
N SER A 123 5.35 3.18 -12.33
CA SER A 123 6.19 3.24 -13.54
C SER A 123 7.57 2.61 -13.36
N LEU A 124 7.82 1.98 -12.20
CA LEU A 124 9.07 1.29 -11.91
C LEU A 124 9.33 0.15 -12.92
N PRO A 125 10.56 0.03 -13.46
CA PRO A 125 10.92 -1.04 -14.39
C PRO A 125 10.72 -2.44 -13.82
N ARG A 126 10.48 -3.39 -14.74
CA ARG A 126 10.25 -4.81 -14.43
C ARG A 126 11.46 -5.70 -14.74
N ASP A 127 12.56 -5.09 -15.15
CA ASP A 127 13.83 -5.77 -15.40
C ASP A 127 14.69 -5.76 -14.13
N PRO A 128 15.05 -6.94 -13.57
CA PRO A 128 15.99 -7.05 -12.47
C PRO A 128 17.34 -6.37 -12.73
N GLN A 129 17.88 -6.50 -13.94
CA GLN A 129 19.22 -6.00 -14.27
C GLN A 129 19.27 -4.47 -14.19
N TRP A 130 18.20 -3.81 -14.63
CA TRP A 130 18.03 -2.37 -14.48
C TRP A 130 18.23 -1.89 -13.03
N TYR A 131 17.72 -2.63 -12.02
CA TYR A 131 17.91 -2.25 -10.61
C TYR A 131 19.37 -2.39 -10.18
N CYS A 132 20.05 -3.44 -10.60
CA CYS A 132 21.48 -3.64 -10.34
C CYS A 132 22.32 -2.49 -10.89
N ASP A 133 22.02 -2.05 -12.12
CA ASP A 133 22.75 -0.96 -12.77
C ASP A 133 22.41 0.41 -12.16
N ALA A 134 21.13 0.64 -11.88
CA ALA A 134 20.63 1.84 -11.22
C ALA A 134 21.21 2.01 -9.81
N ALA A 135 21.35 0.93 -9.05
CA ALA A 135 21.85 0.94 -7.68
C ALA A 135 23.27 1.51 -7.57
N ARG A 136 24.09 1.39 -8.63
CA ARG A 136 25.45 1.97 -8.68
C ARG A 136 25.45 3.49 -8.84
N LYS A 137 24.33 4.07 -9.31
CA LYS A 137 24.18 5.49 -9.64
C LYS A 137 23.46 6.31 -8.57
N VAL A 138 22.95 5.66 -7.52
CA VAL A 138 22.16 6.31 -6.47
C VAL A 138 22.83 6.20 -5.10
N PRO A 139 22.60 7.17 -4.19
CA PRO A 139 23.10 7.08 -2.82
C PRO A 139 22.54 5.85 -2.09
N ARG A 140 23.24 5.39 -1.04
CA ARG A 140 22.72 4.37 -0.13
C ARG A 140 21.81 5.00 0.92
N TYR A 141 20.55 4.59 0.97
CA TYR A 141 19.54 5.21 1.85
C TYR A 141 19.35 4.52 3.21
N GLY A 142 19.82 3.29 3.39
CA GLY A 142 19.64 2.54 4.63
C GLY A 142 18.16 2.45 5.01
N ASN A 143 17.82 2.67 6.28
CA ASN A 143 16.43 2.73 6.78
C ASN A 143 15.85 4.15 6.87
N GLY A 144 16.59 5.18 6.43
CA GLY A 144 16.20 6.58 6.61
C GLY A 144 16.37 7.04 8.04
N LEU A 145 15.94 8.27 8.34
CA LEU A 145 15.97 8.81 9.69
C LEU A 145 14.77 8.28 10.49
N PRO A 146 14.99 7.70 11.68
CA PRO A 146 13.94 7.14 12.50
C PRO A 146 13.10 8.22 13.20
N PHE A 147 11.84 7.90 13.47
CA PHE A 147 10.94 8.68 14.32
C PHE A 147 9.92 7.79 15.04
N ALA A 148 9.37 8.24 16.16
CA ALA A 148 8.31 7.52 16.86
C ALA A 148 6.94 7.88 16.28
N SER A 149 6.19 6.88 15.84
CA SER A 149 4.80 7.03 15.38
C SER A 149 3.95 5.92 15.97
N PRO A 150 3.45 6.10 17.20
CA PRO A 150 2.66 5.08 17.85
C PRO A 150 1.31 4.89 17.15
N PHE A 151 0.85 3.64 17.10
CA PHE A 151 -0.38 3.26 16.37
C PHE A 151 -1.62 4.05 16.81
N TRP A 152 -1.70 4.43 18.09
CA TRP A 152 -2.84 5.19 18.62
C TRP A 152 -3.02 6.55 17.92
N GLN A 153 -1.96 7.18 17.41
CA GLN A 153 -2.08 8.45 16.68
C GLN A 153 -2.78 8.25 15.33
N ARG A 154 -2.45 7.16 14.62
CA ARG A 154 -3.17 6.76 13.42
C ARG A 154 -4.65 6.52 13.73
N ALA A 155 -4.94 5.76 14.79
CA ALA A 155 -6.30 5.46 15.20
C ALA A 155 -7.08 6.73 15.59
N ALA A 156 -6.46 7.64 16.36
CA ALA A 156 -7.08 8.90 16.75
C ALA A 156 -7.39 9.79 15.53
N HIS A 157 -6.50 9.83 14.55
CA HIS A 157 -6.76 10.57 13.32
C HIS A 157 -7.87 9.95 12.46
N ASP A 158 -7.88 8.62 12.32
CA ASP A 158 -8.93 7.91 11.61
C ASP A 158 -10.30 8.15 12.27
N VAL A 159 -10.37 8.03 13.60
CA VAL A 159 -11.57 8.35 14.39
C VAL A 159 -11.98 9.80 14.18
N GLY A 160 -11.07 10.75 14.41
CA GLY A 160 -11.37 12.17 14.29
C GLY A 160 -11.81 12.60 12.88
N TYR A 161 -11.31 11.94 11.83
CA TYR A 161 -11.71 12.20 10.45
C TYR A 161 -13.11 11.65 10.17
N ASN A 162 -13.36 10.40 10.56
CA ASN A 162 -14.59 9.68 10.24
C ASN A 162 -15.75 9.94 11.22
N VAL A 163 -15.52 10.53 12.40
CA VAL A 163 -16.59 11.01 13.30
C VAL A 163 -17.56 11.93 12.56
N TRP A 164 -17.04 12.74 11.65
CA TRP A 164 -17.85 13.67 10.85
C TRP A 164 -18.59 13.01 9.68
N ALA A 165 -18.33 11.73 9.40
CA ALA A 165 -18.91 11.06 8.25
C ALA A 165 -20.44 10.92 8.34
N GLY A 166 -21.01 10.94 9.56
CA GLY A 166 -22.46 10.98 9.77
C GLY A 166 -23.14 12.24 9.21
N LEU A 167 -22.38 13.33 9.03
CA LEU A 167 -22.88 14.58 8.43
C LEU A 167 -22.73 14.61 6.89
N ASN A 168 -22.01 13.65 6.29
CA ASN A 168 -21.80 13.62 4.84
C ASN A 168 -23.11 13.53 4.04
N PRO A 169 -24.12 12.72 4.40
CA PRO A 169 -25.38 12.65 3.63
C PRO A 169 -26.10 14.00 3.53
N LEU A 170 -25.91 14.90 4.52
CA LEU A 170 -26.50 16.23 4.53
C LEU A 170 -25.61 17.26 3.83
N LEU A 171 -24.31 17.28 4.13
CA LEU A 171 -23.40 18.34 3.70
C LEU A 171 -22.65 18.03 2.38
N TYR A 172 -22.60 16.75 2.00
CA TYR A 172 -21.92 16.20 0.83
C TYR A 172 -22.74 15.04 0.20
N PRO A 173 -23.99 15.30 -0.21
CA PRO A 173 -24.93 14.23 -0.61
C PRO A 173 -24.47 13.41 -1.82
N GLY A 174 -23.65 13.98 -2.72
CA GLY A 174 -23.12 13.29 -3.90
C GLY A 174 -21.86 12.45 -3.66
N TYR A 175 -21.33 12.38 -2.43
CA TYR A 175 -20.13 11.62 -2.12
C TYR A 175 -20.38 10.11 -2.10
N CYS A 176 -19.65 9.38 -2.93
CA CYS A 176 -19.58 7.92 -2.85
C CYS A 176 -18.30 7.49 -2.11
N SER A 177 -18.48 6.87 -0.94
CA SER A 177 -17.35 6.34 -0.16
C SER A 177 -16.62 5.23 -0.91
N HIS A 178 -15.29 5.22 -0.81
CA HIS A 178 -14.47 4.09 -1.25
C HIS A 178 -14.47 2.94 -0.23
N VAL A 179 -14.82 3.23 1.03
CA VAL A 179 -15.00 2.26 2.11
C VAL A 179 -16.42 1.70 2.03
N PRO A 180 -16.60 0.36 1.95
CA PRO A 180 -17.89 -0.25 1.63
C PRO A 180 -18.90 -0.27 2.80
N HIS A 181 -18.48 0.06 4.02
CA HIS A 181 -19.31 -0.06 5.21
C HIS A 181 -19.65 1.32 5.81
N ASN A 182 -20.78 1.39 6.51
CA ASN A 182 -21.13 2.55 7.31
C ASN A 182 -20.10 2.72 8.45
N PRO A 183 -19.57 3.94 8.68
CA PRO A 183 -18.59 4.21 9.73
C PRO A 183 -18.98 3.66 11.11
N LEU A 184 -20.24 3.78 11.53
CA LEU A 184 -20.71 3.27 12.83
C LEU A 184 -20.62 1.74 12.92
N ALA A 185 -21.04 1.05 11.86
CA ALA A 185 -20.94 -0.41 11.78
C ALA A 185 -19.48 -0.87 11.75
N GLU A 186 -18.61 -0.08 11.13
CA GLU A 186 -17.18 -0.35 11.08
C GLU A 186 -16.52 -0.19 12.45
N TYR A 187 -16.84 0.88 13.20
CA TYR A 187 -16.34 1.05 14.57
C TYR A 187 -16.82 -0.03 15.52
N LEU A 188 -18.09 -0.44 15.44
CA LEU A 188 -18.61 -1.53 16.26
C LEU A 188 -17.88 -2.85 15.92
N SER A 189 -17.59 -3.08 14.65
CA SER A 189 -16.81 -4.22 14.19
C SER A 189 -15.37 -4.16 14.71
N TYR A 190 -14.69 -3.01 14.64
CA TYR A 190 -13.38 -2.80 15.24
C TYR A 190 -13.37 -3.06 16.74
N ALA A 191 -14.38 -2.62 17.49
CA ALA A 191 -14.48 -2.87 18.93
C ALA A 191 -14.64 -4.37 19.23
N ARG A 192 -15.57 -5.04 18.53
CA ARG A 192 -15.77 -6.49 18.62
C ARG A 192 -14.49 -7.26 18.26
N ARG A 193 -13.78 -6.82 17.22
CA ARG A 193 -12.51 -7.42 16.80
C ARG A 193 -11.40 -7.15 17.79
N GLY A 194 -11.29 -5.94 18.35
CA GLY A 194 -10.31 -5.59 19.37
C GLY A 194 -10.42 -6.50 20.59
N TRP A 195 -11.65 -6.79 21.03
CA TRP A 195 -11.91 -7.79 22.06
C TRP A 195 -11.47 -9.21 21.65
N ARG A 196 -11.75 -9.62 20.41
CA ARG A 196 -11.32 -10.93 19.87
C ARG A 196 -9.79 -11.05 19.85
N VAL A 197 -9.08 -10.02 19.37
CA VAL A 197 -7.62 -9.93 19.37
C VAL A 197 -7.08 -10.04 20.79
N TYR A 198 -7.62 -9.25 21.73
CA TYR A 198 -7.23 -9.28 23.14
C TYR A 198 -7.37 -10.69 23.73
N ARG A 199 -8.55 -11.32 23.55
CA ARG A 199 -8.81 -12.68 24.05
C ARG A 199 -7.94 -13.75 23.41
N ARG A 200 -7.58 -13.61 22.12
CA ARG A 200 -6.79 -14.62 21.40
C ARG A 200 -5.29 -14.41 21.49
N ARG A 201 -4.81 -13.24 21.92
CA ARG A 201 -3.38 -12.88 21.95
C ARG A 201 -2.49 -13.98 22.54
N GLY A 202 -2.88 -14.54 23.68
CA GLY A 202 -2.11 -15.63 24.32
C GLY A 202 -2.14 -16.95 23.54
N ALA A 203 -3.28 -17.30 22.93
CA ALA A 203 -3.40 -18.50 22.13
C ALA A 203 -2.66 -18.39 20.78
N ASP A 204 -2.76 -17.24 20.13
CA ASP A 204 -2.02 -16.95 18.89
C ASP A 204 -0.51 -16.94 19.16
N ALA A 205 -0.06 -16.36 20.27
CA ALA A 205 1.36 -16.39 20.68
C ALA A 205 1.86 -17.83 20.90
N ARG A 206 1.08 -18.68 21.58
CA ARG A 206 1.41 -20.10 21.73
C ARG A 206 1.47 -20.84 20.39
N THR A 207 0.55 -20.54 19.47
CA THR A 207 0.51 -21.14 18.14
C THR A 207 1.73 -20.72 17.31
N ILE A 208 2.13 -19.45 17.37
CA ILE A 208 3.36 -18.97 16.73
C ILE A 208 4.57 -19.69 17.31
N ALA A 209 4.67 -19.75 18.64
CA ALA A 209 5.77 -20.44 19.31
C ALA A 209 5.84 -21.92 18.92
N SER A 210 4.70 -22.63 18.84
CA SER A 210 4.67 -24.04 18.47
C SER A 210 5.10 -24.26 17.02
N VAL A 211 4.56 -23.47 16.08
CA VAL A 211 4.88 -23.60 14.65
C VAL A 211 6.35 -23.25 14.39
N VAL A 212 6.88 -22.23 15.05
CA VAL A 212 8.30 -21.86 14.95
C VAL A 212 9.19 -22.95 15.55
N ALA A 213 8.86 -23.46 16.74
CA ALA A 213 9.67 -24.46 17.43
C ALA A 213 9.82 -25.79 16.66
N VAL A 214 8.85 -26.14 15.81
CA VAL A 214 8.90 -27.37 15.00
C VAL A 214 9.24 -27.11 13.54
N SER A 215 9.52 -25.86 13.14
CA SER A 215 9.66 -25.46 11.73
C SER A 215 10.74 -26.24 10.96
N GLU A 216 11.81 -26.70 11.63
CA GLU A 216 12.82 -27.57 11.02
C GLU A 216 12.30 -28.97 10.67
N ARG A 217 11.35 -29.49 11.44
CA ARG A 217 10.75 -30.83 11.26
C ARG A 217 9.45 -30.80 10.47
N GLN A 218 8.71 -29.71 10.60
CA GLN A 218 7.45 -29.44 9.92
C GLN A 218 7.52 -28.01 9.35
N PRO A 219 8.08 -27.84 8.14
CA PRO A 219 8.19 -26.53 7.51
C PRO A 219 6.81 -25.91 7.31
N PHE A 220 6.69 -24.60 7.45
CA PHE A 220 5.43 -23.90 7.24
C PHE A 220 5.52 -22.81 6.18
N PHE A 221 4.45 -22.64 5.43
CA PHE A 221 4.22 -21.51 4.55
C PHE A 221 3.32 -20.48 5.23
N LEU A 222 3.49 -19.21 4.87
CA LEU A 222 2.71 -18.11 5.44
C LEU A 222 1.86 -17.44 4.36
N PHE A 223 0.57 -17.26 4.64
CA PHE A 223 -0.36 -16.46 3.85
C PHE A 223 -0.93 -15.33 4.73
N PRO A 224 -0.34 -14.12 4.69
CA PRO A 224 -0.88 -12.96 5.37
C PRO A 224 -2.06 -12.38 4.55
N LEU A 225 -3.22 -12.25 5.20
CA LEU A 225 -4.40 -11.67 4.59
C LEU A 225 -4.23 -10.15 4.39
N GLN A 226 -4.90 -9.61 3.37
CA GLN A 226 -5.02 -8.18 3.08
C GLN A 226 -6.42 -7.68 3.45
N LEU A 227 -6.62 -6.36 3.43
CA LEU A 227 -7.95 -5.78 3.62
C LEU A 227 -8.83 -6.08 2.41
N GLY A 228 -10.05 -6.58 2.64
CA GLY A 228 -11.00 -6.81 1.54
C GLY A 228 -11.43 -5.53 0.81
N SER A 229 -11.33 -4.38 1.47
CA SER A 229 -11.59 -3.05 0.88
C SER A 229 -10.40 -2.45 0.12
N ASP A 230 -9.22 -3.09 0.16
CA ASP A 230 -8.02 -2.59 -0.50
C ASP A 230 -8.23 -2.53 -2.02
N ALA A 231 -7.83 -1.40 -2.62
CA ALA A 231 -7.85 -1.26 -4.07
C ALA A 231 -7.00 -2.32 -4.77
N GLN A 232 -5.93 -2.78 -4.12
CA GLN A 232 -5.08 -3.84 -4.62
C GLN A 232 -5.81 -5.18 -4.77
N ILE A 233 -6.81 -5.45 -3.93
CA ILE A 233 -7.66 -6.64 -4.06
C ILE A 233 -8.78 -6.37 -5.07
N ARG A 234 -9.46 -5.23 -4.95
CA ARG A 234 -10.65 -4.91 -5.76
C ARG A 234 -10.38 -4.65 -7.24
N TRP A 235 -9.20 -4.14 -7.59
CA TRP A 235 -8.89 -3.67 -8.95
C TRP A 235 -7.61 -4.26 -9.54
N HIS A 236 -6.69 -4.73 -8.70
CA HIS A 236 -5.36 -5.19 -9.13
C HIS A 236 -5.08 -6.63 -8.73
N SER A 237 -6.13 -7.43 -8.54
CA SER A 237 -6.01 -8.86 -8.31
C SER A 237 -7.03 -9.63 -9.14
N PRO A 238 -6.77 -10.92 -9.44
CA PRO A 238 -7.74 -11.79 -10.11
C PRO A 238 -8.86 -12.26 -9.15
N PHE A 239 -8.81 -11.86 -7.87
CA PHE A 239 -9.73 -12.34 -6.85
C PHE A 239 -10.88 -11.36 -6.64
N GLU A 240 -12.10 -11.90 -6.53
CA GLU A 240 -13.30 -11.11 -6.21
C GLU A 240 -13.21 -10.48 -4.83
N ASP A 241 -12.69 -11.24 -3.87
CA ASP A 241 -12.43 -10.80 -2.51
C ASP A 241 -11.37 -11.69 -1.82
N MET A 242 -11.08 -11.39 -0.56
CA MET A 242 -10.12 -12.15 0.23
C MET A 242 -10.58 -13.58 0.58
N ARG A 243 -11.88 -13.90 0.53
CA ARG A 243 -12.37 -15.28 0.72
C ARG A 243 -12.05 -16.12 -0.50
N HIS A 244 -12.25 -15.57 -1.71
CA HIS A 244 -11.83 -16.20 -2.96
C HIS A 244 -10.32 -16.45 -2.95
N ALA A 245 -9.50 -15.45 -2.62
CA ALA A 245 -8.04 -15.63 -2.53
C ALA A 245 -7.63 -16.71 -1.51
N LEU A 246 -8.22 -16.68 -0.31
CA LEU A 246 -7.95 -17.69 0.72
C LEU A 246 -8.35 -19.10 0.27
N GLY A 247 -9.51 -19.26 -0.35
CA GLY A 247 -9.95 -20.54 -0.93
C GLY A 247 -9.02 -21.02 -2.04
N HIS A 248 -8.55 -20.13 -2.92
CA HIS A 248 -7.59 -20.47 -3.97
C HIS A 248 -6.26 -20.98 -3.39
N VAL A 249 -5.70 -20.28 -2.40
CA VAL A 249 -4.44 -20.69 -1.75
C VAL A 249 -4.58 -22.02 -1.02
N MET A 250 -5.63 -22.21 -0.22
CA MET A 250 -5.84 -23.47 0.52
C MET A 250 -6.08 -24.66 -0.41
N ARG A 251 -6.75 -24.45 -1.55
CA ARG A 251 -6.98 -25.49 -2.56
C ARG A 251 -5.70 -25.89 -3.29
N SER A 252 -4.81 -24.94 -3.58
CA SER A 252 -3.49 -25.24 -4.13
C SER A 252 -2.64 -25.98 -3.09
N PHE A 253 -2.64 -25.51 -1.84
CA PHE A 253 -1.88 -26.13 -0.74
C PHE A 253 -2.24 -27.60 -0.51
N VAL A 254 -3.54 -27.95 -0.43
CA VAL A 254 -3.93 -29.36 -0.21
C VAL A 254 -3.50 -30.28 -1.36
N ARG A 255 -3.46 -29.77 -2.60
CA ARG A 255 -3.14 -30.56 -3.79
C ARG A 255 -1.65 -30.75 -4.02
N HIS A 256 -0.85 -29.74 -3.69
CA HIS A 256 0.54 -29.66 -4.15
C HIS A 256 1.56 -29.60 -3.00
N ALA A 257 1.17 -29.14 -1.80
CA ALA A 257 2.14 -29.00 -0.71
C ALA A 257 2.46 -30.34 -0.04
N PRO A 258 3.75 -30.62 0.26
CA PRO A 258 4.15 -31.87 0.91
C PRO A 258 3.39 -32.15 2.19
N VAL A 259 3.05 -33.41 2.47
CA VAL A 259 2.17 -33.82 3.59
C VAL A 259 2.64 -33.29 4.94
N ARG A 260 3.97 -33.18 5.16
CA ARG A 260 4.58 -32.69 6.39
C ARG A 260 4.79 -31.18 6.44
N THR A 261 4.03 -30.41 5.68
CA THR A 261 4.06 -28.94 5.73
C THR A 261 2.80 -28.37 6.35
N ALA A 262 2.94 -27.22 7.00
CA ALA A 262 1.83 -26.44 7.54
C ALA A 262 1.60 -25.14 6.73
N LEU A 263 0.38 -24.62 6.80
CA LEU A 263 -0.01 -23.32 6.25
C LEU A 263 -0.50 -22.42 7.39
N VAL A 264 0.22 -21.34 7.63
CA VAL A 264 -0.16 -20.30 8.59
C VAL A 264 -0.90 -19.20 7.85
N ILE A 265 -2.15 -18.95 8.24
CA ILE A 265 -2.95 -17.83 7.74
C ILE A 265 -2.98 -16.77 8.83
N LYS A 266 -2.54 -15.56 8.49
CA LYS A 266 -2.47 -14.45 9.45
C LYS A 266 -3.38 -13.31 9.04
N ASN A 267 -4.30 -12.93 9.93
CA ASN A 267 -5.22 -11.83 9.66
C ASN A 267 -4.49 -10.47 9.54
N HIS A 268 -5.06 -9.56 8.76
CA HIS A 268 -4.53 -8.22 8.59
C HIS A 268 -4.80 -7.37 9.84
N PRO A 269 -3.82 -6.66 10.42
CA PRO A 269 -4.01 -5.94 11.69
C PRO A 269 -5.08 -4.84 11.64
N LEU A 270 -5.38 -4.30 10.45
CA LEU A 270 -6.39 -3.26 10.24
C LEU A 270 -7.73 -3.80 9.74
N ASP A 271 -7.93 -5.12 9.65
CA ASP A 271 -9.22 -5.66 9.22
C ASP A 271 -10.34 -5.24 10.20
N PRO A 272 -11.50 -4.75 9.76
CA PRO A 272 -12.58 -4.39 10.68
C PRO A 272 -13.25 -5.60 11.33
N GLY A 273 -13.08 -6.82 10.80
CA GLY A 273 -13.65 -8.04 11.36
C GLY A 273 -15.07 -8.36 10.88
N PHE A 274 -15.53 -7.73 9.80
CA PHE A 274 -16.84 -8.02 9.19
C PHE A 274 -16.93 -9.46 8.66
N VAL A 275 -15.84 -9.98 8.11
CA VAL A 275 -15.72 -11.38 7.70
C VAL A 275 -15.04 -12.16 8.81
N ASP A 276 -15.66 -13.25 9.27
CA ASP A 276 -15.03 -14.17 10.21
C ASP A 276 -14.09 -15.12 9.46
N TYR A 277 -12.90 -14.62 9.11
CA TYR A 277 -11.88 -15.42 8.40
C TYR A 277 -11.43 -16.63 9.20
N ARG A 278 -11.53 -16.62 10.54
CA ARG A 278 -11.24 -17.80 11.36
C ARG A 278 -12.24 -18.91 11.08
N ALA A 279 -13.54 -18.59 11.14
CA ALA A 279 -14.60 -19.54 10.86
C ALA A 279 -14.51 -20.06 9.43
N TYR A 280 -14.26 -19.17 8.46
CA TYR A 280 -14.12 -19.53 7.06
C TYR A 280 -12.89 -20.42 6.81
N THR A 281 -11.73 -20.08 7.36
CA THR A 281 -10.51 -20.91 7.30
C THR A 281 -10.75 -22.28 7.91
N ARG A 282 -11.40 -22.35 9.09
CA ARG A 282 -11.71 -23.62 9.76
C ARG A 282 -12.63 -24.49 8.90
N ARG A 283 -13.65 -23.90 8.27
CA ARG A 283 -14.55 -24.61 7.36
C ARG A 283 -13.78 -25.23 6.19
N LEU A 284 -12.95 -24.44 5.50
CA LEU A 284 -12.12 -24.93 4.40
C LEU A 284 -11.12 -26.00 4.86
N ALA A 285 -10.53 -25.83 6.05
CA ALA A 285 -9.61 -26.81 6.61
C ALA A 285 -10.31 -28.15 6.87
N VAL A 286 -11.56 -28.15 7.33
CA VAL A 286 -12.35 -29.40 7.48
C VAL A 286 -12.69 -29.99 6.12
N GLU A 287 -13.15 -29.17 5.17
CA GLU A 287 -13.50 -29.58 3.81
C GLU A 287 -12.33 -30.25 3.08
N TYR A 288 -11.11 -29.77 3.29
CA TYR A 288 -9.90 -30.27 2.63
C TYR A 288 -9.07 -31.24 3.48
N GLY A 289 -9.51 -31.61 4.69
CA GLY A 289 -8.75 -32.52 5.55
C GLY A 289 -7.41 -31.93 6.06
N LEU A 290 -7.36 -30.61 6.26
CA LEU A 290 -6.17 -29.85 6.66
C LEU A 290 -6.20 -29.35 8.12
N GLN A 291 -7.05 -29.92 8.97
CA GLN A 291 -7.27 -29.43 10.34
C GLN A 291 -5.98 -29.35 11.17
N ASP A 292 -5.07 -30.31 10.97
CA ASP A 292 -3.79 -30.39 11.67
C ASP A 292 -2.63 -29.69 10.92
N ARG A 293 -2.90 -29.15 9.73
CA ARG A 293 -1.92 -28.50 8.86
C ARG A 293 -2.17 -27.02 8.67
N VAL A 294 -3.33 -26.49 9.05
CA VAL A 294 -3.69 -25.09 8.83
C VAL A 294 -3.89 -24.36 10.16
N HIS A 295 -3.12 -23.29 10.36
CA HIS A 295 -3.18 -22.48 11.58
C HIS A 295 -3.65 -21.05 11.25
N TYR A 296 -4.77 -20.64 11.83
CA TYR A 296 -5.26 -19.26 11.71
C TYR A 296 -4.88 -18.41 12.94
N LEU A 297 -4.20 -17.30 12.67
CA LEU A 297 -3.77 -16.30 13.64
C LEU A 297 -4.59 -15.01 13.49
N GLU A 298 -5.28 -14.60 14.55
CA GLU A 298 -5.99 -13.32 14.57
C GLU A 298 -5.02 -12.15 14.81
N SER A 299 -3.94 -12.42 15.53
CA SER A 299 -2.89 -11.49 15.94
C SER A 299 -1.51 -12.15 15.88
N GLY A 300 -0.45 -11.37 16.07
CA GLY A 300 0.91 -11.92 16.14
C GLY A 300 1.97 -11.05 15.48
N HIS A 301 3.22 -11.25 15.91
CA HIS A 301 4.37 -10.52 15.40
C HIS A 301 4.81 -11.08 14.04
N LEU A 302 4.48 -10.36 12.96
CA LEU A 302 4.75 -10.80 11.59
C LEU A 302 6.24 -11.07 11.31
N PRO A 303 7.21 -10.22 11.74
CA PRO A 303 8.63 -10.48 11.49
C PRO A 303 9.13 -11.82 12.05
N THR A 304 8.59 -12.26 13.19
CA THR A 304 8.93 -13.57 13.76
C THR A 304 8.52 -14.70 12.83
N LEU A 305 7.35 -14.62 12.20
CA LEU A 305 6.90 -15.62 11.23
C LEU A 305 7.71 -15.56 9.94
N LEU A 306 7.99 -14.35 9.43
CA LEU A 306 8.78 -14.18 8.19
C LEU A 306 10.19 -14.76 8.32
N SER A 307 10.80 -14.68 9.50
CA SER A 307 12.15 -15.19 9.74
C SER A 307 12.25 -16.73 9.80
N HIS A 308 11.11 -17.44 9.90
CA HIS A 308 11.08 -18.91 10.04
C HIS A 308 10.21 -19.59 8.98
N ALA A 309 9.53 -18.83 8.12
CA ALA A 309 8.67 -19.37 7.09
C ALA A 309 9.51 -19.97 5.95
N THR A 310 9.06 -21.11 5.44
CA THR A 310 9.61 -21.79 4.25
C THR A 310 9.36 -20.97 3.00
N GLY A 311 8.17 -20.34 2.94
CA GLY A 311 7.81 -19.43 1.88
C GLY A 311 6.59 -18.60 2.25
N VAL A 312 6.47 -17.44 1.63
CA VAL A 312 5.35 -16.51 1.79
C VAL A 312 4.57 -16.43 0.49
N VAL A 313 3.28 -16.72 0.58
CA VAL A 313 2.31 -16.43 -0.47
C VAL A 313 1.70 -15.07 -0.17
N THR A 314 1.69 -14.16 -1.13
CA THR A 314 0.99 -12.88 -1.01
C THR A 314 0.26 -12.57 -2.31
N ILE A 315 -0.78 -11.73 -2.27
CA ILE A 315 -1.44 -11.30 -3.51
C ILE A 315 -0.58 -10.21 -4.13
N ASN A 316 -0.48 -9.07 -3.46
CA ASN A 316 0.33 -7.92 -3.87
C ASN A 316 0.66 -7.00 -2.68
N SER A 317 0.64 -7.54 -1.45
CA SER A 317 0.86 -6.77 -0.22
C SER A 317 2.30 -6.26 -0.13
N THR A 318 2.53 -5.14 0.54
CA THR A 318 3.87 -4.70 0.99
C THR A 318 4.54 -5.71 1.94
N VAL A 319 3.77 -6.65 2.51
CA VAL A 319 4.34 -7.80 3.24
C VAL A 319 5.27 -8.63 2.34
N GLY A 320 5.05 -8.70 1.03
CA GLY A 320 5.98 -9.37 0.12
C GLY A 320 7.37 -8.73 0.17
N GLY A 321 7.47 -7.40 0.10
CA GLY A 321 8.75 -6.71 0.30
C GLY A 321 9.37 -6.92 1.69
N SER A 322 8.54 -7.09 2.73
CA SER A 322 9.03 -7.46 4.07
C SER A 322 9.56 -8.89 4.09
N SER A 323 8.89 -9.84 3.43
CA SER A 323 9.32 -11.22 3.30
C SER A 323 10.69 -11.33 2.63
N LEU A 324 10.88 -10.59 1.53
CA LEU A 324 12.17 -10.49 0.84
C LEU A 324 13.27 -9.92 1.74
N ALA A 325 12.95 -8.94 2.58
CA ALA A 325 13.91 -8.39 3.55
C ALA A 325 14.36 -9.40 4.63
N HIS A 326 13.59 -10.47 4.83
CA HIS A 326 13.93 -11.58 5.71
C HIS A 326 14.58 -12.76 4.94
N GLY A 327 14.88 -12.60 3.65
CA GLY A 327 15.42 -13.69 2.81
C GLY A 327 14.43 -14.83 2.57
N CYS A 328 13.14 -14.61 2.80
CA CYS A 328 12.14 -15.68 2.70
C CYS A 328 11.65 -15.82 1.25
N PRO A 329 11.64 -17.06 0.68
CA PRO A 329 11.05 -17.33 -0.62
C PRO A 329 9.63 -16.77 -0.70
N THR A 330 9.32 -16.06 -1.78
CA THR A 330 8.06 -15.30 -1.87
C THR A 330 7.43 -15.46 -3.24
N ILE A 331 6.10 -15.65 -3.28
CA ILE A 331 5.30 -15.57 -4.51
C ILE A 331 4.23 -14.48 -4.38
N ALA A 332 4.10 -13.67 -5.44
CA ALA A 332 3.00 -12.71 -5.60
C ALA A 332 1.96 -13.28 -6.57
N LEU A 333 0.70 -13.38 -6.13
CA LEU A 333 -0.43 -13.90 -6.94
C LEU A 333 -1.07 -12.84 -7.83
N ALA A 334 -0.62 -11.60 -7.74
CA ALA A 334 -1.05 -10.48 -8.56
C ALA A 334 0.12 -9.51 -8.81
N PRO A 335 -0.01 -8.57 -9.76
CA PRO A 335 1.04 -7.60 -10.06
C PRO A 335 1.44 -6.80 -8.80
N ALA A 336 2.71 -6.88 -8.44
CA ALA A 336 3.32 -6.13 -7.33
C ALA A 336 4.69 -5.63 -7.76
N ILE A 337 5.15 -4.48 -7.26
CA ILE A 337 6.41 -3.85 -7.71
C ILE A 337 7.66 -4.72 -7.49
N TYR A 338 7.61 -5.62 -6.49
CA TYR A 338 8.69 -6.54 -6.15
C TYR A 338 8.57 -7.89 -6.85
N SER A 339 7.50 -8.10 -7.64
CA SER A 339 7.32 -9.34 -8.41
C SER A 339 8.24 -9.31 -9.63
N LEU A 340 9.46 -9.80 -9.44
CA LEU A 340 10.55 -9.79 -10.41
C LEU A 340 11.26 -11.16 -10.39
N PRO A 341 11.76 -11.67 -11.53
CA PRO A 341 12.70 -12.79 -11.54
C PRO A 341 13.90 -12.49 -10.62
N GLY A 342 14.37 -13.51 -9.89
CA GLY A 342 15.43 -13.37 -8.89
C GLY A 342 14.96 -12.83 -7.52
N LEU A 343 13.84 -12.11 -7.44
CA LEU A 343 13.25 -11.68 -6.16
C LEU A 343 12.10 -12.58 -5.70
N THR A 344 11.17 -12.88 -6.59
CA THR A 344 10.02 -13.74 -6.26
C THR A 344 9.96 -14.93 -7.19
N PHE A 345 9.34 -16.00 -6.70
CA PHE A 345 9.07 -17.20 -7.51
C PHE A 345 8.09 -16.88 -8.64
N GLN A 346 8.39 -17.34 -9.85
CA GLN A 346 7.67 -16.96 -11.09
C GLN A 346 6.88 -18.09 -11.73
N HIS A 347 6.97 -19.33 -11.22
CA HIS A 347 6.40 -20.51 -11.88
C HIS A 347 4.99 -20.89 -11.39
N GLY A 348 4.28 -19.95 -10.77
CA GLY A 348 2.90 -20.14 -10.28
C GLY A 348 2.80 -20.76 -8.89
N LEU A 349 1.60 -20.71 -8.31
CA LEU A 349 1.36 -21.11 -6.93
C LEU A 349 1.51 -22.61 -6.70
N ASP A 350 1.05 -23.44 -7.65
CA ASP A 350 1.06 -24.90 -7.49
C ASP A 350 2.50 -25.45 -7.39
N CYS A 351 3.44 -24.91 -8.16
CA CYS A 351 4.87 -25.26 -8.09
C CYS A 351 5.58 -24.66 -6.87
N PHE A 352 5.11 -23.52 -6.36
CA PHE A 352 5.77 -22.80 -5.26
C PHE A 352 5.90 -23.65 -3.98
N TRP A 353 4.97 -24.56 -3.71
CA TRP A 353 5.00 -25.37 -2.49
C TRP A 353 6.18 -26.34 -2.41
N THR A 354 6.82 -26.65 -3.54
CA THR A 354 7.90 -27.64 -3.64
C THR A 354 9.18 -27.07 -4.23
N GLU A 355 9.08 -26.10 -5.14
CA GLU A 355 10.22 -25.62 -5.93
C GLU A 355 10.76 -24.25 -5.48
N TYR A 356 10.14 -23.63 -4.46
CA TYR A 356 10.43 -22.28 -3.99
C TYR A 356 11.94 -21.92 -4.00
N SER A 357 12.26 -20.70 -4.42
CA SER A 357 13.62 -20.19 -4.49
C SER A 357 13.83 -19.03 -3.53
N VAL A 358 14.98 -19.02 -2.85
CA VAL A 358 15.41 -17.91 -2.00
C VAL A 358 15.64 -16.67 -2.87
N PRO A 359 15.21 -15.47 -2.45
CA PRO A 359 15.49 -14.25 -3.17
C PRO A 359 16.99 -13.95 -3.25
N GLU A 360 17.43 -13.38 -4.37
CA GLU A 360 18.81 -12.92 -4.53
C GLU A 360 19.07 -11.67 -3.67
N ASP A 361 19.87 -11.81 -2.60
CA ASP A 361 20.14 -10.74 -1.64
C ASP A 361 20.69 -9.46 -2.30
N ALA A 362 21.64 -9.61 -3.23
CA ALA A 362 22.24 -8.48 -3.94
C ALA A 362 21.20 -7.71 -4.77
N LEU A 363 20.33 -8.44 -5.48
CA LEU A 363 19.25 -7.87 -6.26
C LEU A 363 18.22 -7.20 -5.34
N PHE A 364 17.87 -7.81 -4.20
CA PHE A 364 16.92 -7.22 -3.26
C PHE A 364 17.44 -5.90 -2.70
N HIS A 365 18.73 -5.83 -2.31
CA HIS A 365 19.34 -4.60 -1.83
C HIS A 365 19.39 -3.52 -2.92
N ALA A 366 19.71 -3.90 -4.16
CA ALA A 366 19.68 -2.99 -5.31
C ALA A 366 18.26 -2.45 -5.55
N PHE A 367 17.28 -3.35 -5.67
CA PHE A 367 15.86 -3.05 -5.81
C PHE A 367 15.38 -2.09 -4.74
N ARG A 368 15.56 -2.45 -3.46
CA ARG A 368 15.12 -1.65 -2.32
C ARG A 368 15.74 -0.25 -2.34
N ASN A 369 17.04 -0.14 -2.58
CA ASN A 369 17.73 1.15 -2.55
C ASN A 369 17.25 2.08 -3.70
N VAL A 370 17.07 1.52 -4.90
CA VAL A 370 16.57 2.26 -6.06
C VAL A 370 15.11 2.66 -5.89
N VAL A 371 14.25 1.77 -5.40
CA VAL A 371 12.85 2.10 -5.11
C VAL A 371 12.78 3.20 -4.04
N ILE A 372 13.61 3.16 -2.99
CA ILE A 372 13.68 4.24 -2.01
C ILE A 372 14.07 5.57 -2.68
N HIS A 373 15.12 5.56 -3.49
CA HIS A 373 15.57 6.74 -4.22
C HIS A 373 14.48 7.35 -5.09
N ALA A 374 13.78 6.51 -5.85
CA ALA A 374 12.81 6.93 -6.85
C ALA A 374 11.48 7.37 -6.23
N THR A 375 10.96 6.61 -5.26
CA THR A 375 9.54 6.71 -4.88
C THR A 375 9.31 7.01 -3.40
N GLN A 376 10.30 6.83 -2.53
CA GLN A 376 10.06 6.90 -1.08
C GLN A 376 10.55 8.20 -0.46
N ILE A 377 9.71 8.82 0.38
CA ILE A 377 10.02 10.02 1.17
C ILE A 377 10.21 9.59 2.63
N ASN A 378 11.33 9.98 3.24
CA ASN A 378 11.55 9.70 4.66
C ASN A 378 10.62 10.59 5.50
N GLY A 379 9.75 9.98 6.29
CA GLY A 379 8.69 10.64 7.04
C GLY A 379 7.49 9.74 7.28
N GLY A 380 6.39 10.31 7.75
CA GLY A 380 5.17 9.58 8.07
C GLY A 380 3.94 10.48 8.08
N PHE A 381 2.75 9.90 8.10
CA PHE A 381 1.51 10.67 7.97
C PHE A 381 0.84 11.04 9.30
N TYR A 382 1.22 10.44 10.42
CA TYR A 382 0.37 10.44 11.62
C TYR A 382 0.95 11.19 12.81
N CYS A 383 2.27 11.25 12.96
CA CYS A 383 2.92 12.00 14.03
C CYS A 383 3.44 13.34 13.52
N GLN A 384 3.47 14.36 14.38
CA GLN A 384 3.99 15.70 14.08
C GLN A 384 5.34 15.64 13.34
N ARG A 385 6.34 15.01 13.96
CA ARG A 385 7.70 14.88 13.41
C ARG A 385 7.72 14.18 12.06
N GLY A 386 6.97 13.09 11.93
CA GLY A 386 6.88 12.32 10.69
C GLY A 386 6.26 13.14 9.56
N ILE A 387 5.21 13.91 9.86
CA ILE A 387 4.54 14.80 8.90
C ILE A 387 5.52 15.89 8.45
N ASP A 388 6.19 16.54 9.37
CA ASP A 388 7.14 17.62 9.06
C ASP A 388 8.29 17.09 8.19
N MET A 389 8.86 15.92 8.54
CA MET A 389 9.86 15.24 7.71
C MET A 389 9.34 14.89 6.31
N ALA A 390 8.13 14.33 6.21
CA ALA A 390 7.53 13.95 4.93
C ALA A 390 7.28 15.19 4.04
N VAL A 391 6.85 16.30 4.64
CA VAL A 391 6.62 17.55 3.90
C VAL A 391 7.94 18.11 3.38
N GLU A 392 8.93 18.31 4.25
CA GLU A 392 10.22 18.89 3.83
C GLU A 392 10.96 18.02 2.82
N ASN A 393 10.89 16.69 2.94
CA ASN A 393 11.56 15.78 2.00
C ASN A 393 10.80 15.63 0.66
N ALA A 394 9.50 15.94 0.61
CA ALA A 394 8.73 15.88 -0.62
C ALA A 394 8.82 17.17 -1.45
N LEU A 395 8.96 18.35 -0.82
CA LEU A 395 9.03 19.64 -1.54
C LEU A 395 10.09 19.69 -2.67
N PRO A 396 11.36 19.24 -2.46
CA PRO A 396 12.37 19.23 -3.52
C PRO A 396 12.03 18.26 -4.65
N ARG A 397 11.22 17.23 -4.40
CA ARG A 397 10.81 16.28 -5.43
C ARG A 397 9.68 16.82 -6.29
N LEU A 398 8.81 17.64 -5.71
CA LEU A 398 7.71 18.27 -6.45
C LEU A 398 8.23 19.28 -7.47
N SER A 399 9.35 19.97 -7.17
CA SER A 399 9.97 20.95 -8.07
C SER A 399 10.76 20.33 -9.22
N GLN A 400 11.14 19.05 -9.11
CA GLN A 400 11.86 18.32 -10.15
C GLN A 400 10.87 17.72 -11.17
N PRO A 401 11.20 17.72 -12.48
CA PRO A 401 10.55 16.79 -13.40
C PRO A 401 10.75 15.37 -12.87
N TRP A 402 9.78 14.47 -13.02
CA TRP A 402 9.91 13.03 -12.67
C TRP A 402 10.99 12.27 -13.47
N ALA A 403 11.81 13.01 -14.20
CA ALA A 403 13.12 12.61 -14.72
C ALA A 403 14.13 12.28 -13.60
N ARG A 404 13.77 11.41 -12.65
CA ARG A 404 14.71 10.58 -11.87
C ARG A 404 14.80 9.16 -12.39
N LEU A 405 13.84 8.73 -13.21
CA LEU A 405 14.07 7.59 -14.08
C LEU A 405 14.92 8.00 -15.29
N ASP A 406 14.86 9.22 -15.79
CA ASP A 406 15.59 9.65 -17.01
C ASP A 406 17.14 9.64 -16.91
N PRO A 407 17.78 10.01 -15.77
CA PRO A 407 19.22 9.84 -15.59
C PRO A 407 19.65 8.37 -15.47
N VAL A 408 18.71 7.45 -15.25
CA VAL A 408 18.94 6.01 -15.13
C VAL A 408 18.50 5.26 -16.39
N LEU A 409 17.42 5.67 -17.05
CA LEU A 409 16.85 5.19 -18.31
C LEU A 409 17.60 5.78 -19.51
N GLY A 410 17.74 7.10 -19.61
CA GLY A 410 18.44 7.79 -20.70
C GLY A 410 19.97 7.71 -20.64
N ALA A 411 20.55 7.05 -19.63
CA ALA A 411 21.99 6.74 -19.62
C ALA A 411 22.31 5.42 -20.36
N LEU A 412 21.32 4.55 -20.58
CA LEU A 412 21.47 3.31 -21.33
C LEU A 412 21.30 3.53 -22.84
N GLU A 413 20.35 4.38 -23.25
CA GLU A 413 20.13 4.72 -24.68
C GLU A 413 21.35 5.45 -25.30
N ARG A 414 22.00 6.35 -24.56
CA ARG A 414 23.22 7.04 -25.04
C ARG A 414 24.45 6.15 -25.13
N GLN A 415 24.53 5.06 -24.36
CA GLN A 415 25.63 4.09 -24.47
C GLN A 415 25.39 3.06 -25.58
N SER A 416 24.14 2.69 -25.89
CA SER A 416 23.84 1.86 -27.06
C SER A 416 24.11 2.59 -28.38
N GLU A 417 23.82 3.90 -28.46
CA GLU A 417 24.10 4.72 -29.65
C GLU A 417 25.61 4.91 -29.87
N LEU A 418 26.41 5.04 -28.80
CA LEU A 418 27.88 5.15 -28.88
C LEU A 418 28.60 3.80 -29.11
N ALA A 419 27.94 2.68 -28.87
CA ALA A 419 28.47 1.34 -29.15
C ALA A 419 28.04 0.79 -30.52
N SER A 420 27.11 1.49 -31.20
CA SER A 420 26.65 1.20 -32.56
C SER A 420 27.04 2.28 -33.59
N SER A 421 27.77 3.31 -33.15
CA SER A 421 28.57 4.24 -33.96
C SER A 421 30.04 3.86 -33.87
#